data_AF-A0A9W9NAR0-F1
#
_entry.id   AF-A0A9W9NAR0-F1
#
_cell.length_a   1.000
_cell.length_b   1.000
_cell.length_c   1.000
_cell.angle_alpha   90.00
_cell.angle_beta   90.00
_cell.angle_gamma   90.00
#
_symmetry.space_group_name_H-M   'P 1'
#
loop_
_entity.id
_entity.type
_entity.pdbx_description
1 polymer ?
#
loop_
_entity_poly.entity_id
_entity_poly.type
_entity_poly.pdbx_seq_one_letter_code
_entity_poly.pdbx_strand_id
1 'polypeptide(L)'
;MLTRGGFLNSTTVKRILVRLNCEVADDLVLELELMGLAVATGIMDATTFPDYHVFVSNQTGNTALLAVGALHIDGSIVKLQNVCISLGLFIAGGLILGQLGNAFGPRRRLWLLVTNMLQTTLVVVATSLRWKYTTGEGTSGSFAVLALLAFASGGQIAVARTINVPEITTGMVTSAYIDLIVDPQVRKINAKYYPVRHQMIPSDRLLPGTLLVRFDLRDGKNVRGTV
;
A
#
# COMPACT_ATOMS: atom_id res chain seq x y z
N MET A 1 -46.24 -10.57 24.81
CA MET A 1 -45.58 -10.13 23.56
C MET A 1 -44.07 -10.28 23.77
N LEU A 2 -43.51 -11.46 23.45
CA LEU A 2 -42.16 -11.87 23.84
C LEU A 2 -41.12 -11.45 22.79
N THR A 3 -40.17 -10.62 23.21
CA THR A 3 -38.95 -10.25 22.50
C THR A 3 -38.04 -11.47 22.32
N ARG A 4 -37.99 -12.07 21.13
CA ARG A 4 -36.97 -13.04 20.74
C ARG A 4 -35.65 -12.31 20.47
N GLY A 5 -34.79 -12.23 21.47
CA GLY A 5 -33.37 -11.94 21.29
C GLY A 5 -32.73 -13.08 20.48
N GLY A 6 -32.39 -12.80 19.22
CA GLY A 6 -31.80 -13.76 18.29
C GLY A 6 -30.36 -14.10 18.67
N PHE A 7 -30.16 -15.11 19.51
CA PHE A 7 -28.88 -15.77 19.65
C PHE A 7 -28.54 -16.45 18.30
N LEU A 8 -27.47 -16.01 17.64
CA LEU A 8 -26.97 -16.60 16.40
C LEU A 8 -26.73 -18.12 16.60
N ASN A 9 -27.33 -18.94 15.74
CA ASN A 9 -27.20 -20.40 15.80
C ASN A 9 -25.73 -20.83 15.57
N SER A 10 -25.21 -21.77 16.36
CA SER A 10 -23.81 -22.25 16.32
C SER A 10 -23.38 -22.72 14.93
N THR A 11 -24.30 -23.28 14.15
CA THR A 11 -24.08 -23.70 12.76
C THR A 11 -23.87 -22.53 11.81
N THR A 12 -24.60 -21.42 11.98
CA THR A 12 -24.43 -20.19 11.19
C THR A 12 -23.08 -19.54 11.50
N VAL A 13 -22.70 -19.46 12.77
CA VAL A 13 -21.40 -18.90 13.20
C VAL A 13 -20.24 -19.70 12.60
N LYS A 14 -20.31 -21.04 12.65
CA LYS A 14 -19.29 -21.91 12.02
C LYS A 14 -19.16 -21.67 10.52
N ARG A 15 -20.28 -21.54 9.78
CA ARG A 15 -20.24 -21.24 8.34
C ARG A 15 -19.61 -19.89 8.02
N ILE A 16 -19.89 -18.86 8.84
CA ILE A 16 -19.30 -17.53 8.68
C ILE A 16 -17.79 -17.59 8.93
N LEU A 17 -17.36 -18.24 10.03
CA LEU A 17 -15.93 -18.37 10.35
C LEU A 17 -15.16 -19.13 9.26
N VAL A 18 -15.75 -20.19 8.70
CA VAL A 18 -15.15 -20.91 7.56
C VAL A 18 -15.00 -19.97 6.36
N ARG A 19 -16.06 -19.24 6.00
CA ARG A 19 -16.00 -18.27 4.89
C ARG A 19 -14.97 -17.17 5.11
N LEU A 20 -14.84 -16.65 6.33
CA LEU A 20 -13.86 -15.62 6.67
C LEU A 20 -12.42 -16.15 6.60
N ASN A 21 -12.21 -17.44 6.85
CA ASN A 21 -10.88 -18.04 6.78
C ASN A 21 -10.48 -18.49 5.37
N CYS A 22 -11.41 -18.50 4.41
CA CYS A 22 -11.11 -18.79 3.01
C CYS A 22 -10.31 -17.66 2.35
N GLU A 23 -9.58 -18.01 1.30
CA GLU A 23 -8.91 -17.03 0.45
C GLU A 23 -9.93 -16.29 -0.44
N VAL A 24 -9.58 -15.07 -0.84
CA VAL A 24 -10.36 -14.28 -1.80
C VAL A 24 -10.10 -14.82 -3.21
N ALA A 25 -11.15 -14.91 -4.01
CA ALA A 25 -11.04 -15.24 -5.42
C ALA A 25 -10.80 -13.97 -6.24
N ASP A 26 -10.13 -14.12 -7.37
CA ASP A 26 -9.90 -13.02 -8.31
C ASP A 26 -11.19 -12.76 -9.10
N ASP A 27 -12.12 -12.06 -8.45
CA ASP A 27 -13.45 -11.73 -8.97
C ASP A 27 -13.53 -10.22 -9.28
N LEU A 28 -14.45 -9.82 -10.17
CA LEU A 28 -14.73 -8.42 -10.50
C LEU A 28 -14.97 -7.53 -9.26
N VAL A 29 -15.53 -8.08 -8.19
CA VAL A 29 -15.77 -7.34 -6.94
C VAL A 29 -14.46 -6.89 -6.30
N LEU A 30 -13.43 -7.73 -6.33
CA LEU A 30 -12.10 -7.42 -5.80
C LEU A 30 -11.42 -6.35 -6.66
N GLU A 31 -11.53 -6.46 -7.99
CA GLU A 31 -11.00 -5.43 -8.90
C GLU A 31 -11.67 -4.08 -8.67
N LEU A 32 -13.00 -4.04 -8.56
CA LEU A 32 -13.76 -2.82 -8.27
C LEU A 32 -13.40 -2.24 -6.89
N GLU A 33 -13.17 -3.08 -5.89
CA GLU A 33 -12.70 -2.64 -4.57
C GLU A 33 -11.32 -1.97 -4.68
N LEU A 34 -10.37 -2.60 -5.38
CA LEU A 34 -9.04 -2.04 -5.59
C LEU A 34 -9.08 -0.71 -6.38
N MET A 35 -9.96 -0.61 -7.39
CA MET A 35 -10.21 0.66 -8.10
C MET A 35 -10.76 1.74 -7.17
N GLY A 36 -11.74 1.39 -6.33
CA GLY A 36 -12.31 2.30 -5.33
C GLY A 36 -11.25 2.80 -4.35
N LEU A 37 -10.38 1.91 -3.88
CA LEU A 37 -9.26 2.27 -3.00
C LEU A 37 -8.26 3.19 -3.71
N ALA A 38 -7.95 2.94 -4.99
CA ALA A 38 -7.05 3.80 -5.77
C ALA A 38 -7.63 5.22 -5.97
N VAL A 39 -8.93 5.35 -6.19
CA VAL A 39 -9.60 6.66 -6.24
C VAL A 39 -9.55 7.34 -4.87
N ALA A 40 -9.80 6.60 -3.79
CA ALA A 40 -9.78 7.14 -2.44
C ALA A 40 -8.38 7.63 -2.03
N THR A 41 -7.31 6.91 -2.39
CA THR A 41 -5.93 7.36 -2.14
C THR A 41 -5.57 8.60 -2.97
N GLY A 42 -6.05 8.68 -4.22
CA GLY A 42 -5.91 9.90 -5.03
C GLY A 42 -6.59 11.12 -4.41
N ILE A 43 -7.82 10.97 -3.88
CA ILE A 43 -8.52 12.04 -3.16
C ILE A 43 -7.74 12.42 -1.89
N MET A 44 -7.26 11.43 -1.14
CA MET A 44 -6.47 11.67 0.06
C MET A 44 -5.25 12.55 -0.26
N ASP A 45 -4.47 12.20 -1.28
CA ASP A 45 -3.30 12.97 -1.71
C ASP A 45 -3.67 14.37 -2.23
N ALA A 46 -4.79 14.51 -2.93
CA ALA A 46 -5.30 15.82 -3.37
C ALA A 46 -5.67 16.74 -2.21
N THR A 47 -6.02 16.18 -1.05
CA THR A 47 -6.30 16.96 0.18
C THR A 47 -5.05 17.21 1.02
N THR A 48 -4.09 16.29 1.07
CA THR A 48 -2.90 16.44 1.92
C THR A 48 -1.83 17.32 1.28
N PHE A 49 -1.72 17.34 -0.05
CA PHE A 49 -0.68 18.12 -0.71
C PHE A 49 -0.85 19.64 -0.53
N PRO A 50 -2.04 20.24 -0.69
CA PRO A 50 -2.21 21.68 -0.46
C PRO A 50 -2.00 22.10 1.00
N ASP A 51 -2.38 21.25 1.95
CA ASP A 51 -2.33 21.56 3.38
C ASP A 51 -0.94 21.33 4.00
N TYR A 52 -0.22 20.31 3.52
CA TYR A 52 0.99 19.79 4.16
C TYR A 52 2.19 19.66 3.22
N HIS A 53 2.04 20.03 1.94
CA HIS A 53 3.07 19.92 0.90
C HIS A 53 3.68 18.52 0.76
N VAL A 54 2.88 17.48 1.02
CA VAL A 54 3.31 16.09 0.98
C VAL A 54 2.18 15.17 0.50
N PHE A 55 2.57 14.12 -0.21
CA PHE A 55 1.67 13.02 -0.55
C PHE A 55 1.69 12.00 0.59
N VAL A 56 0.57 11.48 1.05
CA VAL A 56 0.55 10.42 2.07
C VAL A 56 0.55 9.03 1.43
N SER A 57 0.07 8.91 0.20
CA SER A 57 0.02 7.66 -0.56
C SER A 57 1.05 7.58 -1.68
N ASN A 58 1.25 8.66 -2.44
CA ASN A 58 2.16 8.68 -3.58
C ASN A 58 3.62 8.94 -3.16
N GLN A 59 4.29 7.90 -2.67
CA GLN A 59 5.67 8.01 -2.20
C GLN A 59 6.71 8.31 -3.30
N THR A 60 6.40 8.06 -4.57
CA THR A 60 7.24 8.50 -5.68
C THR A 60 7.33 10.03 -5.73
N GLY A 61 6.21 10.72 -5.53
CA GLY A 61 6.18 12.19 -5.40
C GLY A 61 7.02 12.67 -4.22
N ASN A 62 6.89 12.03 -3.06
CA ASN A 62 7.69 12.38 -1.87
C ASN A 62 9.19 12.15 -2.05
N THR A 63 9.58 11.11 -2.78
CA THR A 63 10.99 10.83 -3.07
C THR A 63 11.57 11.91 -3.99
N ALA A 64 10.80 12.37 -4.98
CA ALA A 64 11.18 13.52 -5.80
C ALA A 64 11.30 14.81 -4.96
N LEU A 65 10.34 15.08 -4.06
CA LEU A 65 10.41 16.20 -3.13
C LEU A 65 11.63 16.12 -2.22
N LEU A 66 11.96 14.93 -1.71
CA LEU A 66 13.16 14.70 -0.89
C LEU A 66 14.44 15.04 -1.67
N ALA A 67 14.53 14.63 -2.93
CA ALA A 67 15.68 14.93 -3.80
C ALA A 67 15.81 16.43 -4.10
N VAL A 68 14.70 17.10 -4.43
CA VAL A 68 14.66 18.57 -4.64
C VAL A 68 15.08 19.32 -3.38
N GLY A 69 14.58 18.89 -2.21
CA GLY A 69 14.95 19.45 -0.91
C GLY A 69 16.42 19.23 -0.57
N ALA A 70 16.96 18.03 -0.82
CA ALA A 70 18.37 17.70 -0.57
C ALA A 70 19.33 18.52 -1.46
N LEU A 71 18.93 18.80 -2.71
CA LEU A 71 19.68 19.64 -3.63
C LEU A 71 19.48 21.14 -3.41
N HIS A 72 18.65 21.53 -2.43
CA HIS A 72 18.32 22.93 -2.10
C HIS A 72 17.81 23.74 -3.31
N ILE A 73 17.21 23.06 -4.29
CA ILE A 73 16.74 23.68 -5.55
C ILE A 73 15.56 24.62 -5.28
N ASP A 74 14.72 24.30 -4.28
CA ASP A 74 13.62 25.16 -3.88
C ASP A 74 13.20 24.94 -2.41
N GLY A 75 13.85 25.67 -1.50
CA GLY A 75 13.68 25.50 -0.05
C GLY A 75 12.32 25.96 0.52
N SER A 76 11.52 26.68 -0.27
CA SER A 76 10.23 27.22 0.17
C SER A 76 9.06 26.23 0.01
N ILE A 77 9.14 25.39 -1.04
CA ILE A 77 8.07 24.46 -1.45
C ILE A 77 8.19 23.11 -0.72
N VAL A 78 9.41 22.69 -0.39
CA VAL A 78 9.67 21.36 0.17
C VAL A 78 9.72 21.40 1.70
N LYS A 79 8.70 20.83 2.35
CA LYS A 79 8.73 20.56 3.80
C LYS A 79 9.39 19.22 4.08
N LEU A 80 10.72 19.23 4.17
CA LEU A 80 11.53 18.01 4.34
C LEU A 80 11.09 17.16 5.55
N GLN A 81 10.68 17.81 6.65
CA GLN A 81 10.18 17.12 7.84
C GLN A 81 8.91 16.31 7.55
N ASN A 82 7.92 16.90 6.87
CA ASN A 82 6.67 16.24 6.50
C ASN A 82 6.92 15.06 5.56
N VAL A 83 7.82 15.26 4.59
CA VAL A 83 8.25 14.22 3.63
C VAL A 83 8.87 13.03 4.37
N CYS A 84 9.79 13.28 5.31
CA CYS A 84 10.41 12.21 6.09
C CYS A 84 9.41 11.46 6.98
N ILE A 85 8.47 12.17 7.61
CA ILE A 85 7.42 11.56 8.43
C ILE A 85 6.51 10.68 7.57
N SER A 86 6.04 11.20 6.43
CA SER A 86 5.19 10.46 5.49
C SER A 86 5.91 9.22 5.00
N LEU A 87 7.13 9.36 4.48
CA LEU A 87 7.91 8.25 3.96
C LEU A 87 8.18 7.20 5.06
N GLY A 88 8.65 7.62 6.23
CA GLY A 88 8.98 6.72 7.33
C GLY A 88 7.79 5.92 7.85
N LEU A 89 6.62 6.55 8.02
CA LEU A 89 5.44 5.85 8.50
C LEU A 89 4.73 5.04 7.43
N PHE A 90 4.80 5.45 6.17
CA PHE A 90 4.37 4.63 5.05
C PHE A 90 5.16 3.32 4.99
N ILE A 91 6.50 3.44 5.08
CA ILE A 91 7.42 2.28 5.17
C ILE A 91 7.03 1.39 6.36
N ALA A 92 6.85 1.98 7.54
CA ALA A 92 6.50 1.25 8.75
C ALA A 92 5.14 0.52 8.63
N GLY A 93 4.13 1.19 8.06
CA GLY A 93 2.81 0.61 7.81
C GLY A 93 2.87 -0.57 6.84
N GLY A 94 3.62 -0.41 5.74
CA GLY A 94 3.83 -1.48 4.78
C GLY A 94 4.60 -2.67 5.36
N LEU A 95 5.66 -2.41 6.15
CA LEU A 95 6.42 -3.44 6.85
C LEU A 95 5.55 -4.19 7.85
N ILE A 96 4.88 -3.48 8.75
CA ILE A 96 4.10 -4.10 9.83
C ILE A 96 2.94 -4.90 9.24
N LEU A 97 2.10 -4.28 8.41
CA LEU A 97 0.92 -4.96 7.88
C LEU A 97 1.28 -5.98 6.80
N GLY A 98 2.29 -5.75 5.98
CA GLY A 98 2.79 -6.74 5.03
C GLY A 98 3.33 -8.00 5.72
N GLN A 99 4.17 -7.82 6.75
CA GLN A 99 4.77 -8.97 7.47
C GLN A 99 3.77 -9.71 8.36
N LEU A 100 2.76 -9.02 8.90
CA LEU A 100 1.62 -9.67 9.56
C LEU A 100 0.76 -10.43 8.54
N GLY A 101 0.55 -9.89 7.34
CA GLY A 101 -0.14 -10.58 6.25
C GLY A 101 0.55 -11.89 5.88
N ASN A 102 1.87 -11.89 5.78
CA ASN A 102 2.66 -13.12 5.57
C ASN A 102 2.47 -14.17 6.68
N ALA A 103 2.23 -13.74 7.92
CA ALA A 103 2.02 -14.65 9.05
C ALA A 103 0.58 -15.19 9.11
N PHE A 104 -0.42 -14.35 8.83
CA PHE A 104 -1.84 -14.71 8.94
C PHE A 104 -2.43 -15.29 7.65
N GLY A 105 -1.79 -15.09 6.52
CA GLY A 105 -2.28 -15.49 5.20
C GLY A 105 -2.74 -14.26 4.41
N PRO A 106 -1.94 -13.76 3.45
CA PRO A 106 -2.17 -12.46 2.82
C PRO A 106 -3.49 -12.36 2.04
N ARG A 107 -3.98 -13.48 1.50
CA ARG A 107 -5.23 -13.53 0.73
C ARG A 107 -6.44 -13.96 1.57
N ARG A 108 -6.29 -14.19 2.88
CA ARG A 108 -7.42 -14.60 3.74
C ARG A 108 -8.42 -13.46 3.88
N ARG A 109 -9.71 -13.73 3.68
CA ARG A 109 -10.80 -12.74 3.76
C ARG A 109 -10.81 -12.00 5.11
N LEU A 110 -10.62 -12.73 6.21
CA LEU A 110 -10.57 -12.14 7.55
C LEU A 110 -9.40 -11.16 7.69
N TRP A 111 -8.23 -11.50 7.14
CA TRP A 111 -7.07 -10.62 7.17
C TRP A 111 -7.34 -9.33 6.41
N LEU A 112 -7.84 -9.42 5.17
CA LEU A 112 -8.20 -8.26 4.35
C LEU A 112 -9.27 -7.38 5.01
N LEU A 113 -10.30 -8.00 5.60
CA LEU A 113 -11.35 -7.26 6.31
C LEU A 113 -10.78 -6.52 7.53
N VAL A 114 -9.95 -7.18 8.34
CA VAL A 114 -9.34 -6.57 9.53
C VAL A 114 -8.41 -5.42 9.14
N THR A 115 -7.58 -5.59 8.10
CA THR A 115 -6.68 -4.53 7.65
C THR A 115 -7.42 -3.35 7.04
N ASN A 116 -8.43 -3.59 6.20
CA ASN A 116 -9.28 -2.52 5.65
C ASN A 116 -10.02 -1.77 6.77
N MET A 117 -10.54 -2.47 7.79
CA MET A 117 -11.21 -1.84 8.94
C MET A 117 -10.24 -1.01 9.78
N LEU A 118 -9.03 -1.52 10.01
CA LEU A 118 -7.97 -0.78 10.71
C LEU A 118 -7.61 0.50 9.95
N GLN A 119 -7.33 0.40 8.65
CA GLN A 119 -6.97 1.54 7.80
C GLN A 119 -8.09 2.57 7.74
N THR A 120 -9.35 2.12 7.57
CA THR A 120 -10.53 2.99 7.59
C THR A 120 -10.63 3.73 8.93
N THR A 121 -10.41 3.03 10.04
CA THR A 121 -10.44 3.64 11.38
C THR A 121 -9.35 4.71 11.51
N LEU A 122 -8.13 4.44 11.04
CA LEU A 122 -7.05 5.43 11.06
C LEU A 122 -7.38 6.67 10.24
N VAL A 123 -7.97 6.51 9.05
CA VAL A 123 -8.43 7.62 8.21
C VAL A 123 -9.52 8.43 8.91
N VAL A 124 -10.54 7.77 9.49
CA VAL A 124 -11.61 8.45 10.23
C VAL A 124 -11.07 9.22 11.42
N VAL A 125 -10.12 8.65 12.17
CA VAL A 125 -9.45 9.34 13.29
C VAL A 125 -8.66 10.54 12.78
N ALA A 126 -7.90 10.40 11.69
CA ALA A 126 -7.14 11.49 11.10
C ALA A 126 -8.05 12.64 10.63
N THR A 127 -9.16 12.32 9.94
CA THR A 127 -10.16 13.32 9.53
C THR A 127 -10.80 14.00 10.74
N SER A 128 -11.11 13.24 11.80
CA SER A 128 -11.68 13.79 13.04
C SER A 128 -10.70 14.72 13.75
N LEU A 129 -9.41 14.39 13.75
CA LEU A 129 -8.35 15.25 14.30
C LEU A 129 -8.21 16.55 13.51
N ARG A 130 -8.18 16.48 12.18
CA ARG A 130 -8.15 17.66 11.30
C ARG A 130 -9.39 18.54 11.45
N TRP A 131 -10.55 17.93 11.70
CA TRP A 131 -11.80 18.67 11.92
C TRP A 131 -11.82 19.39 13.27
N LYS A 132 -11.41 18.70 14.34
CA LYS A 132 -11.50 19.22 15.71
C LYS A 132 -10.41 20.24 16.03
N TYR A 133 -9.20 19.97 15.59
CA TYR A 133 -8.07 20.86 15.73
C TYR A 133 -7.85 21.45 14.35
N THR A 134 -7.99 22.77 14.18
CA THR A 134 -7.52 23.43 12.96
C THR A 134 -6.02 23.22 12.88
N THR A 135 -5.60 22.11 12.25
CA THR A 135 -4.21 21.70 12.16
C THR A 135 -3.57 22.52 11.07
N GLY A 136 -3.11 23.71 11.43
CA GLY A 136 -2.22 24.50 10.58
C GLY A 136 -0.94 23.72 10.28
N GLU A 137 -0.29 24.10 9.19
CA GLU A 137 0.97 23.53 8.76
C GLU A 137 2.03 23.58 9.88
N GLY A 138 2.75 22.48 10.12
CA GLY A 138 3.83 22.41 11.12
C GLY A 138 3.37 22.27 12.58
N THR A 139 2.07 22.06 12.83
CA THR A 139 1.54 21.81 14.18
C THR A 139 1.67 20.33 14.58
N SER A 140 1.75 20.04 15.88
CA SER A 140 1.75 18.64 16.38
C SER A 140 0.54 17.83 15.88
N GLY A 141 -0.60 18.49 15.66
CA GLY A 141 -1.79 17.87 15.08
C GLY A 141 -1.62 17.49 13.61
N SER A 142 -0.96 18.33 12.80
CA SER A 142 -0.66 17.99 11.39
C SER A 142 0.25 16.76 11.27
N PHE A 143 1.25 16.63 12.15
CA PHE A 143 2.11 15.45 12.16
C PHE A 143 1.34 14.19 12.54
N ALA A 144 0.40 14.27 13.49
CA ALA A 144 -0.46 13.14 13.84
C ALA A 144 -1.37 12.72 12.67
N VAL A 145 -1.95 13.68 11.96
CA VAL A 145 -2.77 13.42 10.76
C VAL A 145 -1.94 12.75 9.67
N LEU A 146 -0.79 13.33 9.32
CA LEU A 146 0.14 12.74 8.34
C LEU A 146 0.59 11.34 8.74
N ALA A 147 0.90 11.16 10.03
CA ALA A 147 1.35 9.89 10.55
C ALA A 147 0.31 8.77 10.36
N LEU A 148 -0.94 9.04 10.75
CA LEU A 148 -2.04 8.09 10.63
C LEU A 148 -2.35 7.75 9.17
N LEU A 149 -2.41 8.77 8.31
CA LEU A 149 -2.73 8.59 6.89
C LEU A 149 -1.60 7.86 6.14
N ALA A 150 -0.35 8.25 6.35
CA ALA A 150 0.80 7.61 5.71
C ALA A 150 0.93 6.13 6.14
N PHE A 151 0.76 5.84 7.44
CA PHE A 151 0.77 4.46 7.93
C PHE A 151 -0.37 3.62 7.31
N ALA A 152 -1.59 4.17 7.28
CA ALA A 152 -2.75 3.49 6.69
C ALA A 152 -2.51 3.21 5.20
N SER A 153 -2.00 4.19 4.45
CA SER A 153 -1.72 4.03 3.02
C SER A 153 -0.61 3.02 2.73
N GLY A 154 0.49 3.04 3.50
CA GLY A 154 1.56 2.06 3.35
C GLY A 154 1.08 0.63 3.59
N GLY A 155 0.21 0.45 4.58
CA GLY A 155 -0.49 -0.81 4.83
C GLY A 155 -1.41 -1.25 3.70
N GLN A 156 -2.19 -0.31 3.14
CA GLN A 156 -3.12 -0.57 2.03
C GLN A 156 -2.36 -1.08 0.81
N ILE A 157 -1.27 -0.39 0.44
CA ILE A 157 -0.46 -0.74 -0.73
C ILE A 157 0.24 -2.08 -0.49
N ALA A 158 0.79 -2.33 0.71
CA ALA A 158 1.38 -3.63 1.02
C ALA A 158 0.36 -4.77 0.91
N VAL A 159 -0.86 -4.58 1.41
CA VAL A 159 -1.93 -5.59 1.30
C VAL A 159 -2.33 -5.80 -0.16
N ALA A 160 -2.56 -4.73 -0.93
CA ALA A 160 -2.92 -4.80 -2.35
C ALA A 160 -1.90 -5.61 -3.16
N ARG A 161 -0.59 -5.38 -2.95
CA ARG A 161 0.49 -6.12 -3.60
C ARG A 161 0.46 -7.62 -3.31
N THR A 162 0.11 -8.02 -2.08
CA THR A 162 0.06 -9.44 -1.72
C THR A 162 -1.11 -10.21 -2.35
N ILE A 163 -2.12 -9.50 -2.86
CA ILE A 163 -3.29 -10.10 -3.50
C ILE A 163 -2.98 -10.53 -4.95
N ASN A 164 -1.88 -10.02 -5.54
CA ASN A 164 -1.30 -10.43 -6.82
C ASN A 164 -2.28 -10.36 -8.01
N VAL A 165 -3.26 -9.47 -7.92
CA VAL A 165 -4.09 -9.05 -9.06
C VAL A 165 -3.25 -8.02 -9.84
N PRO A 166 -3.12 -8.14 -11.18
CA PRO A 166 -2.39 -7.18 -11.99
C PRO A 166 -2.93 -5.77 -11.73
N GLU A 167 -2.10 -4.96 -11.07
CA GLU A 167 -2.52 -3.71 -10.45
C GLU A 167 -2.90 -2.62 -11.46
N ILE A 168 -3.99 -1.91 -11.13
CA ILE A 168 -4.41 -0.63 -11.71
C ILE A 168 -3.59 0.54 -11.13
N THR A 169 -2.84 0.32 -10.05
CA THR A 169 -2.00 1.35 -9.41
C THR A 169 -0.70 1.55 -10.19
N THR A 170 -0.61 2.67 -10.90
CA THR A 170 0.56 3.17 -11.64
C THR A 170 1.72 3.59 -10.72
N GLY A 171 2.23 2.69 -9.89
CA GLY A 171 3.32 2.93 -8.94
C GLY A 171 4.58 2.15 -9.30
N MET A 172 5.14 2.30 -10.51
CA MET A 172 6.29 1.50 -10.98
C MET A 172 7.53 1.58 -10.07
N VAL A 173 7.73 2.67 -9.34
CA VAL A 173 8.86 2.81 -8.39
C VAL A 173 8.45 2.39 -6.97
N THR A 174 7.23 2.71 -6.54
CA THR A 174 6.72 2.33 -5.21
C THR A 174 6.57 0.82 -5.08
N SER A 175 6.20 0.12 -6.15
CA SER A 175 6.04 -1.33 -6.19
C SER A 175 7.35 -2.05 -5.88
N ALA A 176 8.48 -1.63 -6.46
CA ALA A 176 9.77 -2.30 -6.24
C ALA A 176 10.22 -2.29 -4.77
N TYR A 177 10.02 -1.16 -4.08
CA TYR A 177 10.39 -1.05 -2.67
C TYR A 177 9.37 -1.75 -1.75
N ILE A 178 8.07 -1.69 -2.06
CA ILE A 178 7.06 -2.44 -1.32
C ILE A 178 7.23 -3.95 -1.50
N ASP A 179 7.57 -4.42 -2.69
CA ASP A 179 7.85 -5.84 -2.95
C ASP A 179 9.00 -6.33 -2.08
N LEU A 180 10.05 -5.52 -1.92
CA LEU A 180 11.17 -5.81 -1.02
C LEU A 180 10.74 -5.83 0.45
N ILE A 181 9.94 -4.85 0.89
CA ILE A 181 9.42 -4.75 2.26
C ILE A 181 8.58 -5.96 2.65
N VAL A 182 7.71 -6.39 1.73
CA VAL A 182 6.71 -7.42 1.97
C VAL A 182 7.31 -8.81 1.76
N ASP A 183 8.50 -8.92 1.17
CA ASP A 183 9.19 -10.19 0.99
C ASP A 183 9.33 -10.95 2.34
N PRO A 184 8.81 -12.18 2.45
CA PRO A 184 8.99 -13.03 3.62
C PRO A 184 10.47 -13.30 3.96
N GLN A 185 11.38 -13.18 2.98
CA GLN A 185 12.81 -13.42 3.11
C GLN A 185 13.58 -12.18 3.59
N VAL A 186 12.98 -11.00 3.67
CA VAL A 186 13.65 -9.79 4.20
C VAL A 186 14.13 -9.96 5.65
N ARG A 187 13.48 -10.85 6.42
CA ARG A 187 13.88 -11.24 7.78
C ARG A 187 15.05 -12.23 7.82
N LYS A 188 15.40 -12.86 6.70
CA LYS A 188 16.50 -13.83 6.59
C LYS A 188 17.74 -13.10 6.07
N ILE A 189 18.63 -12.71 6.99
CA ILE A 189 19.91 -12.01 6.74
C ILE A 189 20.86 -12.79 5.80
N ASN A 190 20.52 -14.04 5.42
CA ASN A 190 21.29 -14.93 4.54
C ASN A 190 20.68 -15.07 3.12
N ALA A 191 20.11 -14.00 2.56
CA ALA A 191 19.63 -14.00 1.18
C ALA A 191 20.83 -14.07 0.21
N LYS A 192 21.09 -15.26 -0.35
CA LYS A 192 22.12 -15.49 -1.36
C LYS A 192 21.73 -14.74 -2.65
N TYR A 193 22.47 -13.69 -2.99
CA TYR A 193 22.27 -12.87 -4.18
C TYR A 193 22.55 -13.73 -5.44
N TYR A 194 21.54 -13.92 -6.30
CA TYR A 194 21.73 -14.50 -7.63
C TYR A 194 21.62 -13.38 -8.67
N PRO A 195 22.67 -13.11 -9.47
CA PRO A 195 22.63 -12.04 -10.45
C PRO A 195 21.63 -12.34 -11.58
N VAL A 196 20.82 -11.35 -11.93
CA VAL A 196 19.90 -11.39 -13.09
C VAL A 196 20.73 -11.55 -14.36
N ARG A 197 20.57 -12.68 -15.05
CA ARG A 197 21.25 -12.96 -16.32
C ARG A 197 20.53 -12.18 -17.42
N HIS A 198 21.14 -11.10 -17.88
CA HIS A 198 20.60 -10.29 -18.98
C HIS A 198 20.74 -11.08 -20.28
N GLN A 199 19.63 -11.62 -20.79
CA GLN A 199 19.60 -12.24 -22.10
C GLN A 199 18.95 -11.23 -23.07
N MET A 200 19.75 -10.65 -23.97
CA MET A 200 19.26 -9.72 -24.98
C MET A 200 18.36 -10.47 -25.97
N ILE A 201 17.09 -10.09 -26.04
CA ILE A 201 16.13 -10.58 -27.04
C ILE A 201 16.27 -9.70 -28.28
N PRO A 202 16.33 -10.27 -29.49
CA PRO A 202 16.55 -9.50 -30.73
C PRO A 202 15.46 -8.45 -30.94
N SER A 203 15.89 -7.29 -31.45
CA SER A 203 15.14 -6.03 -31.55
C SER A 203 14.08 -6.02 -32.66
N ASP A 204 13.92 -7.11 -33.39
CA ASP A 204 13.00 -7.26 -34.52
C ASP A 204 11.53 -7.43 -34.10
N ARG A 205 11.26 -7.59 -32.79
CA ARG A 205 9.91 -7.80 -32.24
C ARG A 205 9.39 -6.70 -31.31
N LEU A 206 10.10 -5.58 -31.15
CA LEU A 206 9.66 -4.47 -30.28
C LEU A 206 9.28 -3.23 -31.09
N LEU A 207 8.16 -2.59 -30.72
CA LEU A 207 7.78 -1.27 -31.21
C LEU A 207 8.82 -0.22 -30.72
N PRO A 208 9.11 0.83 -31.49
CA PRO A 208 10.04 1.88 -31.07
C PRO A 208 9.53 2.56 -29.79
N GLY A 209 10.35 2.56 -28.74
CA GLY A 209 10.04 3.13 -27.43
C GLY A 209 9.55 2.13 -26.38
N THR A 210 9.45 0.85 -26.73
CA THR A 210 8.97 -0.20 -25.83
C THR A 210 10.13 -0.94 -25.15
N LEU A 211 10.07 -1.12 -23.83
CA LEU A 211 11.00 -1.88 -22.99
C LEU A 211 10.28 -3.13 -22.44
N LEU A 212 10.63 -4.31 -22.95
CA LEU A 212 10.15 -5.58 -22.37
C LEU A 212 10.98 -5.90 -21.12
N VAL A 213 10.34 -5.82 -19.96
CA VAL A 213 10.93 -6.21 -18.67
C VAL A 213 10.46 -7.63 -18.34
N ARG A 214 11.40 -8.57 -18.27
CA ARG A 214 11.13 -9.96 -17.89
C ARG A 214 11.70 -10.24 -16.52
N PHE A 215 10.83 -10.63 -15.59
CA PHE A 215 11.22 -11.08 -14.25
C PHE A 215 11.06 -12.60 -14.18
N ASP A 216 12.17 -13.31 -13.97
CA ASP A 216 12.15 -14.73 -13.61
C ASP A 216 12.07 -14.84 -12.09
N LEU A 217 10.93 -15.34 -11.60
CA LEU A 217 10.74 -15.60 -10.18
C LEU A 217 11.21 -17.03 -9.85
N ARG A 218 11.71 -17.21 -8.62
CA ARG A 218 12.40 -18.41 -8.09
C ARG A 218 11.64 -19.74 -8.22
N ASP A 219 10.35 -19.71 -8.58
CA ASP A 219 9.47 -20.88 -8.76
C ASP A 219 9.39 -21.36 -10.23
N GLY A 220 10.26 -20.86 -11.11
CA GLY A 220 10.23 -21.13 -12.56
C GLY A 220 9.11 -20.38 -13.31
N LYS A 221 8.33 -19.58 -12.60
CA LYS A 221 7.26 -18.76 -13.16
C LYS A 221 7.87 -17.51 -13.80
N ASN A 222 7.58 -17.36 -15.08
CA ASN A 222 8.03 -16.26 -15.92
C ASN A 222 6.98 -15.16 -15.93
N VAL A 223 7.31 -13.96 -15.45
CA VAL A 223 6.44 -12.78 -15.58
C VAL A 223 7.04 -11.86 -16.63
N ARG A 224 6.26 -11.54 -17.66
CA ARG A 224 6.65 -10.61 -18.74
C ARG A 224 5.79 -9.36 -18.62
N GLY A 225 6.44 -8.19 -18.55
CA GLY A 225 5.81 -6.89 -18.61
C GLY A 225 6.42 -6.06 -19.74
N THR A 226 5.65 -5.14 -20.29
CA THR A 226 6.06 -4.27 -21.39
C THR A 226 5.85 -2.83 -20.92
N VAL A 227 6.91 -2.01 -20.96
CA VAL A 227 6.92 -0.58 -20.60
C VAL A 227 7.01 0.24 -21.87
#